data_AF-A0A9P6CZY9-F1
#
_entry.id   AF-A0A9P6CZY9-F1
#
_cell.length_a   1.000
_cell.length_b   1.000
_cell.length_c   1.000
_cell.angle_alpha   90.00
_cell.angle_beta   90.00
_cell.angle_gamma   90.00
#
_symmetry.space_group_name_H-M   'P 1'
#
loop_
_entity.id
_entity.type
_entity.pdbx_description
1 polymer ?
#
loop_
_entity_poly.entity_id
_entity_poly.type
_entity_poly.pdbx_seq_one_letter_code
_entity_poly.pdbx_strand_id
1 'polypeptide(L)'
;MMSPAIKLPRQIVTSHPASIPFVSILSFPLFVNISFIRRLQNTLSGRFTMDIPFSVSNAGPMRRSARLLSAIHANENLAKRAINEDSLLASRQNNGLSSMDTREASSSLLEVRESLIEKNESFDQSSPSKKRKRTKLSPPNYVIPDVEKKKATFKGRLGYACLNTVLRNQKPSSESVFCSRTCRLDTLKKKGNEYAKGLGLKNMENLLTIIQWNEDNNIRLFRLSSEMFPYASHGTYGYSLDYCSELLKKAGTLARKYGHRLTTHPGQFTQLGSPKASVVEAAIRELVYHCQMLDLMGMDADSVMIIHGGGVYNDKPATLIRLRQSIMNLPKEIRQRLVLENDEMCYNAEDLLPICEELDVPLVFDYHHDMLFPSSLSPAEIIKRVRAIWLRRGIRPKQHLSEPRPGAVTLMERRAHSDRCEKLPADLPDDMDLMIEAKDKEQAVFHLHRIYDLQPVIAASLRPANTNPSMHTNGRKSTKRARAMTAKEVLMRDDLESDNKSDDKVDGIIDSTTE
;
A
#
# COMPACT_ATOMS: atom_id res chain seq x y z
N MET A 1 37.98 53.98 -3.11
CA MET A 1 37.79 54.85 -1.93
C MET A 1 36.78 54.14 -1.02
N MET A 2 37.23 53.16 -0.23
CA MET A 2 37.57 53.23 1.22
C MET A 2 36.36 53.47 2.16
N SER A 3 35.87 52.34 2.72
CA SER A 3 35.54 51.99 4.13
C SER A 3 35.69 53.04 5.24
N PRO A 4 34.97 52.94 6.40
CA PRO A 4 35.15 51.86 7.42
C PRO A 4 33.83 51.33 8.05
N ALA A 5 33.64 50.08 8.47
CA ALA A 5 34.43 49.11 9.26
C ALA A 5 34.67 49.52 10.73
N ILE A 6 33.79 49.07 11.64
CA ILE A 6 33.99 49.12 13.10
C ILE A 6 34.23 47.69 13.62
N LYS A 7 35.24 47.58 14.50
CA LYS A 7 35.90 46.37 15.03
C LYS A 7 35.52 46.14 16.52
N LEU A 8 35.22 44.87 16.85
CA LEU A 8 35.73 44.05 18.00
C LEU A 8 35.35 44.45 19.46
N PRO A 9 35.32 43.51 20.45
CA PRO A 9 36.35 42.49 20.67
C PRO A 9 35.95 41.04 21.04
N ARG A 10 36.95 40.17 20.86
CA ARG A 10 37.10 38.80 21.37
C ARG A 10 37.45 38.81 22.87
N GLN A 11 36.98 37.81 23.61
CA GLN A 11 37.76 37.21 24.70
C GLN A 11 37.74 35.68 24.59
N ILE A 12 38.95 35.13 24.73
CA ILE A 12 39.30 33.72 24.87
C ILE A 12 39.51 33.49 26.36
N VAL A 13 38.91 32.46 26.96
CA VAL A 13 39.49 31.77 28.13
C VAL A 13 39.18 30.28 28.02
N THR A 14 40.27 29.51 28.07
CA THR A 14 40.42 28.06 28.15
C THR A 14 40.25 27.55 29.58
N SER A 15 39.60 26.40 29.80
CA SER A 15 40.03 25.37 30.78
C SER A 15 39.07 24.16 30.85
N HIS A 16 39.56 22.99 30.44
CA HIS A 16 39.34 21.69 31.10
C HIS A 16 40.62 21.41 31.93
N PRO A 17 40.70 20.43 32.87
CA PRO A 17 39.85 19.23 33.05
C PRO A 17 39.50 18.89 34.52
N ALA A 18 38.57 17.96 34.74
CA ALA A 18 38.60 17.05 35.90
C ALA A 18 37.62 15.87 35.73
N SER A 19 38.20 14.67 35.74
CA SER A 19 37.63 13.34 35.91
C SER A 19 37.19 13.09 37.37
N ILE A 20 36.45 11.97 37.60
CA ILE A 20 36.26 11.15 38.85
C ILE A 20 34.77 10.77 39.04
N PRO A 21 34.39 9.55 39.48
CA PRO A 21 34.99 8.23 39.32
C PRO A 21 34.00 7.12 38.87
N PHE A 22 34.59 5.99 38.48
CA PHE A 22 33.99 4.66 38.44
C PHE A 22 33.46 4.23 39.82
N VAL A 23 32.26 3.66 39.88
CA VAL A 23 31.84 2.75 40.95
C VAL A 23 31.38 1.44 40.33
N SER A 24 32.14 0.40 40.66
CA SER A 24 31.90 -1.02 40.41
C SER A 24 30.89 -1.55 41.43
N ILE A 25 29.81 -2.18 40.96
CA ILE A 25 28.97 -3.06 41.78
C ILE A 25 28.70 -4.35 40.99
N LEU A 26 29.51 -5.35 41.35
CA LEU A 26 29.15 -6.74 41.65
C LEU A 26 28.24 -7.51 40.67
N SER A 27 28.91 -8.43 39.99
CA SER A 27 28.44 -9.74 39.54
C SER A 27 27.47 -10.43 40.51
N PHE A 28 26.37 -10.95 39.99
CA PHE A 28 25.68 -12.14 40.53
C PHE A 28 25.37 -13.13 39.39
N PRO A 29 25.34 -14.43 39.68
CA PRO A 29 25.77 -15.46 38.75
C PRO A 29 24.64 -16.06 37.91
N LEU A 30 25.08 -16.74 36.85
CA LEU A 30 24.37 -17.82 36.16
C LEU A 30 23.63 -18.74 37.15
N PHE A 31 22.31 -18.88 36.96
CA PHE A 31 21.62 -20.14 37.24
C PHE A 31 21.02 -20.67 35.94
N VAL A 32 21.82 -21.51 35.31
CA VAL A 32 21.36 -22.47 34.32
C VAL A 32 20.62 -23.57 35.08
N ASN A 33 19.30 -23.64 34.95
CA ASN A 33 18.53 -24.76 35.48
C ASN A 33 18.59 -25.92 34.47
N ILE A 34 19.71 -26.66 34.48
CA ILE A 34 19.80 -27.99 33.89
C ILE A 34 19.13 -28.95 34.87
N SER A 35 17.86 -29.23 34.63
CA SER A 35 17.16 -30.33 35.27
C SER A 35 16.05 -30.89 34.38
N PHE A 36 16.32 -31.16 33.10
CA PHE A 36 15.50 -32.12 32.33
C PHE A 36 16.17 -32.66 31.05
N ILE A 37 17.44 -33.07 31.12
CA ILE A 37 18.04 -34.00 30.14
C ILE A 37 18.75 -35.11 30.91
N ARG A 38 17.95 -36.04 31.44
CA ARG A 38 18.33 -37.44 31.70
C ARG A 38 17.10 -38.23 32.16
N ARG A 39 16.25 -38.62 31.22
CA ARG A 39 15.42 -39.84 31.31
C ARG A 39 14.76 -40.12 29.96
N LEU A 40 14.97 -41.36 29.50
CA LEU A 40 14.19 -42.07 28.47
C LEU A 40 14.59 -41.84 27.00
N GLN A 41 15.82 -42.24 26.67
CA GLN A 41 15.96 -43.33 25.69
C GLN A 41 15.64 -44.65 26.41
N ASN A 42 14.97 -45.57 25.71
CA ASN A 42 14.43 -46.87 26.13
C ASN A 42 12.98 -46.86 26.61
N THR A 43 12.04 -46.99 25.67
CA THR A 43 11.12 -48.15 25.67
C THR A 43 10.40 -48.26 24.32
N LEU A 44 10.84 -49.24 23.53
CA LEU A 44 10.05 -49.88 22.49
C LEU A 44 9.02 -50.81 23.15
N SER A 45 7.94 -51.07 22.43
CA SER A 45 6.92 -52.11 22.62
C SER A 45 5.86 -51.86 23.70
N GLY A 46 4.59 -51.85 23.28
CA GLY A 46 3.45 -51.79 24.18
C GLY A 46 2.14 -51.48 23.46
N ARG A 47 1.60 -52.47 22.73
CA ARG A 47 0.16 -52.50 22.38
C ARG A 47 -0.63 -52.58 23.68
N PHE A 48 -1.63 -51.71 23.87
CA PHE A 48 -2.79 -52.02 24.70
C PHE A 48 -4.05 -51.33 24.17
N THR A 49 -5.10 -52.13 24.06
CA THR A 49 -6.49 -51.84 23.69
C THR A 49 -7.36 -51.66 24.95
N MET A 50 -8.61 -51.24 24.73
CA MET A 50 -9.77 -51.04 25.64
C MET A 50 -9.89 -49.66 26.29
N ASP A 51 -11.07 -49.05 26.52
CA ASP A 51 -12.43 -49.08 25.93
C ASP A 51 -13.27 -48.04 26.71
N ILE A 52 -14.06 -47.19 26.00
CA ILE A 52 -15.44 -46.68 26.34
C ILE A 52 -15.59 -45.68 27.55
N PRO A 53 -16.64 -44.80 27.69
CA PRO A 53 -17.80 -44.40 26.83
C PRO A 53 -17.98 -42.87 26.60
N PHE A 54 -18.80 -42.46 25.62
CA PHE A 54 -20.11 -41.78 25.88
C PHE A 54 -20.88 -41.39 24.58
N SER A 55 -22.15 -41.77 24.59
CA SER A 55 -23.35 -41.13 24.00
C SER A 55 -23.49 -40.94 22.49
N VAL A 56 -24.44 -41.71 21.94
CA VAL A 56 -25.09 -41.57 20.64
C VAL A 56 -26.39 -40.77 20.83
N SER A 57 -26.67 -39.78 19.97
CA SER A 57 -28.03 -39.60 19.46
C SER A 57 -28.07 -38.95 18.08
N ASN A 58 -28.84 -39.63 17.21
CA ASN A 58 -29.52 -39.19 15.99
C ASN A 58 -28.78 -39.14 14.65
N ALA A 59 -29.11 -40.16 13.85
CA ALA A 59 -28.81 -40.36 12.44
C ALA A 59 -29.83 -39.67 11.49
N GLY A 60 -29.38 -39.36 10.28
CA GLY A 60 -30.21 -39.03 9.10
C GLY A 60 -29.33 -38.74 7.86
N PRO A 61 -29.72 -39.09 6.61
CA PRO A 61 -28.94 -40.02 5.81
C PRO A 61 -27.99 -39.43 4.76
N MET A 62 -27.00 -40.26 4.44
CA MET A 62 -25.89 -40.08 3.53
C MET A 62 -26.28 -40.41 2.07
N ARG A 63 -26.03 -39.48 1.14
CA ARG A 63 -25.88 -39.75 -0.30
C ARG A 63 -24.61 -39.05 -0.79
N ARG A 64 -23.58 -39.83 -1.17
CA ARG A 64 -22.72 -39.66 -2.36
C ARG A 64 -21.41 -40.45 -2.20
N SER A 65 -21.41 -41.65 -2.76
CA SER A 65 -20.25 -42.44 -3.14
C SER A 65 -19.81 -42.11 -4.58
N ALA A 66 -18.55 -42.46 -4.90
CA ALA A 66 -17.97 -42.64 -6.26
C ALA A 66 -17.08 -41.55 -6.90
N ARG A 67 -16.66 -40.46 -6.22
CA ARG A 67 -15.61 -39.55 -6.73
C ARG A 67 -14.28 -39.52 -5.97
N LEU A 68 -14.19 -40.20 -4.83
CA LEU A 68 -13.00 -40.15 -3.97
C LEU A 68 -12.02 -41.30 -4.19
N LEU A 69 -12.48 -42.45 -4.72
CA LEU A 69 -11.65 -43.64 -4.92
C LEU A 69 -10.79 -43.60 -6.19
N SER A 70 -11.14 -42.80 -7.21
CA SER A 70 -10.33 -42.62 -8.42
C SER A 70 -9.18 -41.62 -8.24
N ALA A 71 -9.26 -40.72 -7.25
CA ALA A 71 -8.21 -39.73 -6.97
C ALA A 71 -7.02 -40.33 -6.21
N ILE A 72 -7.22 -41.44 -5.49
CA ILE A 72 -6.17 -42.07 -4.67
C ILE A 72 -5.23 -42.92 -5.54
N HIS A 73 -5.74 -43.56 -6.60
CA HIS A 73 -4.91 -44.37 -7.52
C HIS A 73 -4.07 -43.54 -8.52
N ALA A 74 -4.45 -42.29 -8.79
CA ALA A 74 -3.70 -41.42 -9.71
C ALA A 74 -2.42 -40.83 -9.07
N ASN A 75 -2.36 -40.77 -7.74
CA ASN A 75 -1.27 -40.10 -7.01
C ASN A 75 -0.03 -41.00 -6.82
N GLU A 76 -0.21 -42.33 -6.79
CA GLU A 76 0.92 -43.27 -6.65
C GLU A 76 1.76 -43.40 -7.93
N ASN A 77 1.16 -43.19 -9.11
CA ASN A 77 1.88 -43.27 -10.39
C ASN A 77 2.69 -41.99 -10.72
N LEU A 78 2.31 -40.84 -10.15
CA LEU A 78 3.07 -39.59 -10.25
C LEU A 78 4.30 -39.60 -9.32
N ALA A 79 4.18 -40.17 -8.13
CA ALA A 79 5.30 -40.32 -7.19
C ALA A 79 6.40 -41.26 -7.72
N LYS A 80 6.03 -42.31 -8.49
CA LYS A 80 7.00 -43.24 -9.11
C LYS A 80 7.74 -42.65 -10.33
N ARG A 81 7.21 -41.61 -10.98
CA ARG A 81 7.89 -40.91 -12.09
C ARG A 81 8.91 -39.87 -11.61
N ALA A 82 8.66 -39.22 -10.48
CA ALA A 82 9.58 -38.22 -9.90
C ALA A 82 10.90 -38.82 -9.40
N ILE A 83 10.90 -40.10 -8.98
CA ILE A 83 12.10 -40.76 -8.44
C ILE A 83 13.09 -41.17 -9.55
N ASN A 84 12.69 -41.17 -10.83
CA ASN A 84 13.56 -41.57 -11.95
C ASN A 84 14.25 -40.41 -12.68
N GLU A 85 13.84 -39.15 -12.45
CA GLU A 85 14.50 -37.99 -13.10
C GLU A 85 15.64 -37.39 -12.27
N ASP A 86 15.65 -37.58 -10.94
CA ASP A 86 16.74 -37.12 -10.07
C ASP A 86 18.04 -37.95 -10.20
N SER A 87 17.99 -39.15 -10.79
CA SER A 87 19.18 -39.99 -11.01
C SER A 87 19.98 -39.63 -12.27
N LEU A 88 19.42 -38.80 -13.16
CA LEU A 88 20.04 -38.37 -14.42
C LEU A 88 20.72 -36.99 -14.36
N LEU A 89 20.44 -36.20 -13.31
CA LEU A 89 21.05 -34.88 -13.10
C LEU A 89 22.34 -34.90 -12.27
N ALA A 90 22.65 -36.03 -11.63
CA ALA A 90 23.85 -36.20 -10.79
C ALA A 90 25.14 -36.57 -11.56
N SER A 91 25.10 -36.72 -12.90
CA SER A 91 26.26 -37.16 -13.71
C SER A 91 26.86 -36.08 -14.63
N ARG A 92 26.46 -34.80 -14.50
CA ARG A 92 26.93 -33.69 -15.36
C ARG A 92 27.64 -32.54 -14.66
N GLN A 93 28.11 -32.72 -13.42
CA GLN A 93 29.01 -31.76 -12.78
C GLN A 93 30.38 -32.40 -12.55
N ASN A 94 31.17 -32.45 -13.63
CA ASN A 94 32.62 -32.50 -13.56
C ASN A 94 33.18 -32.02 -14.90
N ASN A 95 33.49 -30.73 -14.98
CA ASN A 95 34.68 -30.18 -15.62
C ASN A 95 34.66 -28.66 -15.50
N GLY A 96 35.78 -28.10 -15.06
CA GLY A 96 35.98 -26.68 -14.88
C GLY A 96 36.42 -25.93 -16.14
N LEU A 97 36.63 -24.64 -15.90
CA LEU A 97 37.27 -23.57 -16.68
C LEU A 97 36.42 -22.66 -17.59
N SER A 98 36.63 -21.37 -17.32
CA SER A 98 37.03 -20.31 -18.26
C SER A 98 35.97 -19.26 -18.64
N SER A 99 36.37 -18.02 -18.41
CA SER A 99 35.73 -16.77 -18.81
C SER A 99 35.72 -16.61 -20.33
N MET A 100 34.55 -16.79 -20.94
CA MET A 100 34.10 -16.22 -22.21
C MET A 100 32.57 -16.46 -22.29
N ASP A 101 31.88 -15.79 -23.22
CA ASP A 101 30.45 -15.94 -23.51
C ASP A 101 29.43 -15.11 -22.72
N THR A 102 29.59 -13.79 -22.80
CA THR A 102 28.47 -12.84 -22.68
C THR A 102 27.90 -12.40 -24.04
N ARG A 103 28.50 -12.81 -25.16
CA ARG A 103 28.04 -12.46 -26.52
C ARG A 103 27.12 -13.52 -27.15
N GLU A 104 27.33 -14.81 -26.90
CA GLU A 104 26.45 -15.86 -27.43
C GLU A 104 25.06 -15.88 -26.79
N ALA A 105 24.95 -15.54 -25.50
CA ALA A 105 23.65 -15.43 -24.82
C ALA A 105 22.78 -14.28 -25.36
N SER A 106 23.40 -13.21 -25.86
CA SER A 106 22.68 -12.08 -26.49
C SER A 106 22.25 -12.40 -27.93
N SER A 107 23.01 -13.23 -28.63
CA SER A 107 22.69 -13.68 -30.00
C SER A 107 21.53 -14.67 -30.00
N SER A 108 21.54 -15.64 -29.08
CA SER A 108 20.47 -16.63 -28.96
C SER A 108 19.14 -16.02 -28.51
N LEU A 109 19.16 -14.96 -27.69
CA LEU A 109 17.95 -14.20 -27.33
C LEU A 109 17.39 -13.36 -28.49
N LEU A 110 18.23 -12.93 -29.44
CA LEU A 110 17.79 -12.23 -30.65
C LEU A 110 17.17 -13.21 -31.66
N GLU A 111 17.75 -14.40 -31.86
CA GLU A 111 17.18 -15.45 -32.72
C GLU A 111 15.86 -16.02 -32.19
N VAL A 112 15.72 -16.15 -30.86
CA VAL A 112 14.43 -16.52 -30.23
C VAL A 112 13.40 -15.40 -30.42
N ARG A 113 13.83 -14.13 -30.43
CA ARG A 113 12.94 -12.99 -30.64
C ARG A 113 12.50 -12.86 -32.10
N GLU A 114 13.38 -13.12 -33.07
CA GLU A 114 13.05 -13.09 -34.50
C GLU A 114 12.17 -14.28 -34.92
N SER A 115 12.43 -15.49 -34.41
CA SER A 115 11.56 -16.65 -34.66
C SER A 115 10.18 -16.55 -34.01
N LEU A 116 10.02 -15.76 -32.93
CA LEU A 116 8.72 -15.42 -32.34
C LEU A 116 7.99 -14.30 -33.11
N ILE A 117 8.72 -13.48 -33.88
CA ILE A 117 8.15 -12.46 -34.76
C ILE A 117 7.66 -13.12 -36.05
N GLU A 118 8.45 -14.00 -36.68
CA GLU A 118 8.06 -14.71 -37.91
C GLU A 118 6.85 -15.65 -37.70
N LYS A 119 6.73 -16.30 -36.54
CA LYS A 119 5.57 -17.16 -36.22
C LYS A 119 4.26 -16.39 -35.98
N ASN A 120 4.30 -15.06 -35.85
CA ASN A 120 3.08 -14.24 -35.72
C ASN A 120 2.61 -13.64 -37.05
N GLU A 121 3.37 -13.79 -38.15
CA GLU A 121 3.01 -13.20 -39.45
C GLU A 121 2.32 -14.16 -40.44
N SER A 122 2.11 -15.43 -40.09
CA SER A 122 1.61 -16.43 -41.07
C SER A 122 0.16 -16.92 -40.86
N PHE A 123 -0.69 -16.22 -40.11
CA PHE A 123 -2.12 -16.59 -40.01
C PHE A 123 -2.99 -15.33 -39.92
N ASP A 124 -3.65 -14.99 -41.03
CA ASP A 124 -5.06 -14.56 -41.15
C ASP A 124 -5.24 -13.74 -42.45
N GLN A 125 -5.44 -14.44 -43.57
CA GLN A 125 -6.11 -13.86 -44.74
C GLN A 125 -7.62 -14.06 -44.56
N SER A 126 -8.25 -13.17 -43.79
CA SER A 126 -9.68 -12.95 -43.87
C SER A 126 -9.99 -11.44 -43.89
N SER A 127 -10.95 -11.11 -44.75
CA SER A 127 -11.35 -9.79 -45.26
C SER A 127 -11.34 -8.61 -44.26
N PRO A 128 -11.06 -7.37 -44.71
CA PRO A 128 -10.84 -6.23 -43.83
C PRO A 128 -12.15 -5.77 -43.19
N SER A 129 -12.38 -6.15 -41.93
CA SER A 129 -13.35 -5.44 -41.09
C SER A 129 -12.82 -4.01 -40.86
N LYS A 130 -13.58 -3.00 -41.31
CA LYS A 130 -13.26 -1.58 -41.09
C LYS A 130 -13.11 -1.33 -39.58
N LYS A 131 -11.87 -1.33 -39.06
CA LYS A 131 -11.58 -0.84 -37.71
C LYS A 131 -12.00 0.62 -37.64
N ARG A 132 -13.13 0.87 -37.00
CA ARG A 132 -13.67 2.20 -36.70
C ARG A 132 -12.55 3.00 -35.99
N LYS A 133 -11.92 3.95 -36.69
CA LYS A 133 -10.97 4.90 -36.08
C LYS A 133 -11.70 5.55 -34.91
N ARG A 134 -11.30 5.22 -33.67
CA ARG A 134 -11.78 5.92 -32.48
C ARG A 134 -11.31 7.37 -32.61
N THR A 135 -12.25 8.27 -32.83
CA THR A 135 -12.03 9.70 -32.71
C THR A 135 -11.44 9.98 -31.33
N LYS A 136 -10.32 10.72 -31.32
CA LYS A 136 -9.67 11.19 -30.10
C LYS A 136 -10.67 12.14 -29.43
N LEU A 137 -11.43 11.67 -28.43
CA LEU A 137 -12.38 12.52 -27.73
C LEU A 137 -11.61 13.69 -27.12
N SER A 138 -12.08 14.92 -27.37
CA SER A 138 -11.58 16.10 -26.68
C SER A 138 -11.68 15.90 -25.16
N PRO A 139 -10.74 16.42 -24.36
CA PRO A 139 -10.83 16.34 -22.91
C PRO A 139 -12.17 16.90 -22.44
N PRO A 140 -12.89 16.22 -21.53
CA PRO A 140 -14.12 16.76 -20.97
C PRO A 140 -13.81 18.08 -20.25
N ASN A 141 -14.57 19.13 -20.56
CA ASN A 141 -14.50 20.37 -19.80
C ASN A 141 -15.27 20.18 -18.49
N TYR A 142 -14.58 20.23 -17.35
CA TYR A 142 -15.18 20.03 -16.04
C TYR A 142 -15.59 21.37 -15.44
N VAL A 143 -16.85 21.49 -15.04
CA VAL A 143 -17.30 22.59 -14.17
C VAL A 143 -16.89 22.24 -12.74
N ILE A 144 -16.02 23.05 -12.15
CA ILE A 144 -15.53 22.87 -10.79
C ILE A 144 -16.14 23.96 -9.91
N PRO A 145 -17.00 23.62 -8.93
CA PRO A 145 -17.54 24.60 -8.00
C PRO A 145 -16.43 25.32 -7.23
N ASP A 146 -16.69 26.59 -6.90
CA ASP A 146 -15.86 27.34 -5.97
C ASP A 146 -15.97 26.77 -4.56
N VAL A 147 -14.95 27.04 -3.75
CA VAL A 147 -14.87 26.62 -2.35
C VAL A 147 -14.93 27.85 -1.46
N GLU A 148 -15.52 27.69 -0.28
CA GLU A 148 -15.43 28.69 0.77
C GLU A 148 -13.98 28.81 1.25
N LYS A 149 -13.36 29.98 1.08
CA LYS A 149 -11.98 30.23 1.51
C LYS A 149 -11.90 30.39 3.03
N LYS A 150 -10.93 29.72 3.65
CA LYS A 150 -10.65 29.75 5.09
C LYS A 150 -9.19 30.11 5.34
N LYS A 151 -8.90 30.70 6.48
CA LYS A 151 -7.51 30.99 6.89
C LYS A 151 -6.91 29.78 7.61
N ALA A 152 -5.64 29.50 7.36
CA ALA A 152 -4.83 28.56 8.13
C ALA A 152 -3.40 29.09 8.26
N THR A 153 -2.72 28.68 9.33
CA THR A 153 -1.29 28.97 9.57
C THR A 153 -0.37 27.89 9.01
N PHE A 154 -0.94 26.79 8.49
CA PHE A 154 -0.22 25.63 7.98
C PHE A 154 0.68 25.99 6.78
N LYS A 155 1.96 25.67 6.91
CA LYS A 155 3.04 25.86 5.92
C LYS A 155 3.67 24.53 5.50
N GLY A 156 3.19 23.42 6.06
CA GLY A 156 3.68 22.08 5.78
C GLY A 156 3.31 21.56 4.39
N ARG A 157 3.64 20.29 4.13
CA ARG A 157 3.33 19.62 2.86
C ARG A 157 2.07 18.79 3.00
N LEU A 158 1.16 18.92 2.05
CA LEU A 158 0.08 17.96 1.86
C LEU A 158 0.51 16.88 0.87
N GLY A 159 0.04 15.65 1.10
CA GLY A 159 0.31 14.51 0.23
C GLY A 159 -0.87 13.58 0.08
N TYR A 160 -0.75 12.61 -0.85
CA TYR A 160 -1.77 11.60 -1.06
C TYR A 160 -1.16 10.21 -1.27
N ALA A 161 -2.02 9.18 -1.28
CA ALA A 161 -1.60 7.79 -1.24
C ALA A 161 -1.86 6.98 -2.51
N CYS A 162 -0.79 6.33 -2.99
CA CYS A 162 -0.70 5.20 -3.93
C CYS A 162 -1.10 5.47 -5.37
N LEU A 163 -2.19 6.20 -5.60
CA LEU A 163 -2.84 6.33 -6.91
C LEU A 163 -3.13 7.79 -7.19
N ASN A 164 -2.84 8.24 -8.41
CA ASN A 164 -3.30 9.52 -8.94
C ASN A 164 -4.53 9.28 -9.82
N THR A 165 -5.68 9.88 -9.49
CA THR A 165 -6.94 9.60 -10.19
C THR A 165 -6.97 10.20 -11.59
N VAL A 166 -6.36 11.37 -11.82
CA VAL A 166 -6.23 11.99 -13.14
C VAL A 166 -5.46 11.07 -14.09
N LEU A 167 -4.27 10.65 -13.69
CA LEU A 167 -3.38 9.78 -14.45
C LEU A 167 -3.95 8.38 -14.64
N ARG A 168 -4.60 7.82 -13.60
CA ARG A 168 -5.26 6.51 -13.68
C ARG A 168 -6.38 6.48 -14.72
N ASN A 169 -7.17 7.54 -14.79
CA ASN A 169 -8.40 7.55 -15.57
C ASN A 169 -8.24 8.01 -17.03
N GLN A 170 -7.01 8.26 -17.49
CA GLN A 170 -6.70 8.60 -18.88
C GLN A 170 -7.29 7.60 -19.89
N LYS A 171 -7.63 8.13 -21.08
CA LYS A 171 -8.23 7.38 -22.18
C LYS A 171 -7.45 7.66 -23.47
N PRO A 172 -7.10 6.61 -24.26
CA PRO A 172 -7.41 5.18 -24.07
C PRO A 172 -6.76 4.57 -22.82
N SER A 173 -7.31 3.46 -22.30
CA SER A 173 -6.82 2.83 -21.07
C SER A 173 -5.38 2.33 -21.14
N SER A 174 -4.84 2.17 -22.36
CA SER A 174 -3.43 1.88 -22.61
C SER A 174 -2.50 3.01 -22.13
N GLU A 175 -2.99 4.24 -22.02
CA GLU A 175 -2.25 5.40 -21.52
C GLU A 175 -2.38 5.58 -19.99
N SER A 176 -3.13 4.71 -19.31
CA SER A 176 -3.33 4.79 -17.86
C SER A 176 -2.03 4.64 -17.06
N VAL A 177 -1.73 5.64 -16.24
CA VAL A 177 -0.56 5.66 -15.35
C VAL A 177 -0.98 5.33 -13.90
N PHE A 178 -0.37 4.29 -13.34
CA PHE A 178 -0.58 3.77 -11.99
C PHE A 178 0.52 2.77 -11.61
N CYS A 179 0.77 2.58 -10.32
CA CYS A 179 1.93 1.80 -9.84
C CYS A 179 1.54 0.61 -8.93
N SER A 180 0.35 0.04 -9.16
CA SER A 180 -0.19 -1.07 -8.38
C SER A 180 -0.61 -2.24 -9.28
N ARG A 181 0.14 -2.48 -10.36
CA ARG A 181 -0.10 -3.66 -11.20
C ARG A 181 0.32 -4.90 -10.44
N THR A 182 -0.58 -5.87 -10.33
CA THR A 182 -0.32 -7.18 -9.74
C THR A 182 -0.97 -8.28 -10.58
N CYS A 183 -0.76 -9.54 -10.21
CA CYS A 183 -1.37 -10.69 -10.84
C CYS A 183 -1.87 -11.70 -9.81
N ARG A 184 -2.66 -12.68 -10.24
CA ARG A 184 -3.05 -13.81 -9.38
C ARG A 184 -1.86 -14.75 -9.18
N LEU A 185 -1.86 -15.46 -8.05
CA LEU A 185 -0.82 -16.45 -7.74
C LEU A 185 -0.75 -17.55 -8.80
N ASP A 186 -1.89 -17.99 -9.35
CA ASP A 186 -1.91 -18.97 -10.43
C ASP A 186 -1.27 -18.46 -11.73
N THR A 187 -1.35 -17.14 -11.99
CA THR A 187 -0.67 -16.53 -13.12
C THR A 187 0.84 -16.52 -12.89
N LEU A 188 1.27 -16.18 -11.67
CA LEU A 188 2.68 -16.25 -11.27
C LEU A 188 3.23 -17.68 -11.41
N LYS A 189 2.50 -18.70 -10.92
CA LYS A 189 2.89 -20.11 -11.04
C LYS A 189 3.06 -20.56 -12.49
N LYS A 190 2.21 -20.07 -13.40
CA LYS A 190 2.25 -20.42 -14.83
C LYS A 190 3.32 -19.66 -15.62
N LYS A 191 3.56 -18.39 -15.29
CA LYS A 191 4.43 -17.49 -16.07
C LYS A 191 5.79 -17.22 -15.42
N GLY A 192 6.00 -17.66 -14.19
CA GLY A 192 7.22 -17.44 -13.41
C GLY A 192 7.38 -15.99 -12.91
N ASN A 193 8.45 -15.79 -12.15
CA ASN A 193 8.77 -14.50 -11.52
C ASN A 193 9.08 -13.40 -12.53
N GLU A 194 9.59 -13.74 -13.72
CA GLU A 194 9.87 -12.74 -14.77
C GLU A 194 8.62 -11.98 -15.22
N TYR A 195 7.46 -12.62 -15.20
CA TYR A 195 6.20 -11.93 -15.45
C TYR A 195 5.86 -10.90 -14.36
N ALA A 196 6.05 -11.24 -13.08
CA ALA A 196 5.83 -10.31 -11.97
C ALA A 196 6.84 -9.17 -11.96
N LYS A 197 8.12 -9.46 -12.22
CA LYS A 197 9.18 -8.46 -12.41
C LYS A 197 8.84 -7.49 -13.54
N GLY A 198 8.31 -7.99 -14.66
CA GLY A 198 7.82 -7.15 -15.76
C GLY A 198 6.66 -6.22 -15.37
N LEU A 199 5.80 -6.61 -14.42
CA LEU A 199 4.79 -5.71 -13.85
C LEU A 199 5.43 -4.65 -12.94
N GLY A 200 6.43 -5.05 -12.14
CA GLY A 200 7.22 -4.15 -11.30
C GLY A 200 7.93 -3.06 -12.11
N LEU A 201 8.57 -3.41 -13.23
CA LEU A 201 9.20 -2.44 -14.15
C LEU A 201 8.18 -1.41 -14.65
N LYS A 202 7.00 -1.85 -15.09
CA LYS A 202 5.93 -0.94 -15.54
C LYS A 202 5.39 -0.04 -14.43
N ASN A 203 5.38 -0.53 -13.19
CA ASN A 203 5.01 0.28 -12.02
C ASN A 203 6.07 1.36 -11.75
N MET A 204 7.35 1.01 -11.86
CA MET A 204 8.46 1.93 -11.68
C MET A 204 8.57 2.98 -12.79
N GLU A 205 8.34 2.61 -14.05
CA GLU A 205 8.25 3.55 -15.18
C GLU A 205 7.15 4.58 -14.93
N ASN A 206 5.98 4.12 -14.48
CA ASN A 206 4.86 5.00 -14.13
C ASN A 206 5.13 5.87 -12.90
N LEU A 207 5.95 5.41 -11.95
CA LEU A 207 6.30 6.20 -10.79
C LEU A 207 7.06 7.48 -11.19
N LEU A 208 7.93 7.42 -12.20
CA LEU A 208 8.60 8.61 -12.74
C LEU A 208 7.59 9.65 -13.22
N THR A 209 6.57 9.21 -13.96
CA THR A 209 5.49 10.08 -14.44
C THR A 209 4.68 10.67 -13.29
N ILE A 210 4.38 9.88 -12.25
CA ILE A 210 3.67 10.39 -11.07
C ILE A 210 4.52 11.42 -10.31
N ILE A 211 5.82 11.18 -10.12
CA ILE A 211 6.72 12.12 -9.45
C ILE A 211 6.76 13.44 -10.22
N GLN A 212 6.93 13.40 -11.54
CA GLN A 212 6.94 14.61 -12.36
C GLN A 212 5.59 15.34 -12.31
N TRP A 213 4.49 14.63 -12.48
CA TRP A 213 3.15 15.22 -12.40
C TRP A 213 2.90 15.88 -11.04
N ASN A 214 3.37 15.24 -9.97
CA ASN A 214 3.25 15.76 -8.61
C ASN A 214 4.04 17.06 -8.42
N GLU A 215 5.26 17.14 -8.96
CA GLU A 215 6.04 18.39 -8.97
C GLU A 215 5.30 19.48 -9.74
N ASP A 216 4.81 19.17 -10.94
CA ASP A 216 4.05 20.11 -11.77
C ASP A 216 2.76 20.62 -11.07
N ASN A 217 2.26 19.90 -10.07
CA ASN A 217 1.05 20.22 -9.31
C ASN A 217 1.32 20.60 -7.84
N ASN A 218 2.56 20.93 -7.49
CA ASN A 218 2.96 21.37 -6.14
C ASN A 218 2.68 20.35 -5.02
N ILE A 219 2.74 19.04 -5.30
CA ILE A 219 2.57 17.96 -4.32
C ILE A 219 3.91 17.24 -4.10
N ARG A 220 4.54 17.43 -2.93
CA ARG A 220 5.87 16.85 -2.63
C ARG A 220 5.87 15.80 -1.53
N LEU A 221 4.70 15.29 -1.14
CA LEU A 221 4.54 14.16 -0.23
C LEU A 221 3.70 13.08 -0.93
N PHE A 222 4.24 11.87 -1.04
CA PHE A 222 3.54 10.77 -1.71
C PHE A 222 3.79 9.43 -1.02
N ARG A 223 2.72 8.68 -0.77
CA ARG A 223 2.83 7.30 -0.28
C ARG A 223 2.86 6.34 -1.47
N LEU A 224 3.94 5.57 -1.62
CA LEU A 224 4.06 4.54 -2.64
C LEU A 224 3.10 3.38 -2.37
N SER A 225 2.67 2.69 -3.42
CA SER A 225 1.86 1.49 -3.27
C SER A 225 2.68 0.35 -2.67
N SER A 226 2.07 -0.50 -1.83
CA SER A 226 2.73 -1.75 -1.43
C SER A 226 2.79 -2.77 -2.57
N GLU A 227 1.94 -2.62 -3.59
CA GLU A 227 1.90 -3.46 -4.79
C GLU A 227 2.88 -3.02 -5.89
N MET A 228 3.86 -2.16 -5.58
CA MET A 228 4.89 -1.72 -6.54
C MET A 228 5.59 -2.92 -7.19
N PHE A 229 5.93 -3.94 -6.39
CA PHE A 229 6.57 -5.17 -6.85
C PHE A 229 5.78 -6.41 -6.40
N PRO A 230 4.94 -6.97 -7.28
CA PRO A 230 4.07 -8.09 -6.94
C PRO A 230 4.86 -9.28 -6.42
N TYR A 231 4.48 -9.78 -5.24
CA TYR A 231 5.07 -10.96 -4.61
C TYR A 231 6.54 -10.85 -4.17
N ALA A 232 7.16 -9.67 -4.20
CA ALA A 232 8.58 -9.51 -3.83
C ALA A 232 8.93 -10.07 -2.43
N SER A 233 8.01 -9.95 -1.47
CA SER A 233 8.14 -10.45 -0.10
C SER A 233 7.62 -11.88 0.12
N HIS A 234 7.08 -12.53 -0.92
CA HIS A 234 6.43 -13.84 -0.78
C HIS A 234 7.44 -14.92 -0.37
N GLY A 235 7.11 -15.76 0.62
CA GLY A 235 8.07 -16.74 1.18
C GLY A 235 8.63 -17.75 0.16
N THR A 236 7.85 -18.11 -0.87
CA THR A 236 8.27 -19.08 -1.91
C THR A 236 8.64 -18.44 -3.25
N TYR A 237 8.07 -17.28 -3.55
CA TYR A 237 8.15 -16.66 -4.88
C TYR A 237 8.81 -15.28 -4.84
N GLY A 238 9.28 -14.87 -3.66
CA GLY A 238 9.95 -13.59 -3.45
C GLY A 238 11.22 -13.47 -4.28
N TYR A 239 11.64 -12.23 -4.48
CA TYR A 239 12.78 -11.90 -5.31
C TYR A 239 13.38 -10.57 -4.87
N SER A 240 14.69 -10.43 -5.05
CA SER A 240 15.40 -9.16 -4.84
C SER A 240 15.00 -8.14 -5.91
N LEU A 241 15.03 -6.85 -5.54
CA LEU A 241 14.76 -5.74 -6.44
C LEU A 241 15.97 -5.33 -7.30
N ASP A 242 17.11 -6.00 -7.19
CA ASP A 242 18.36 -5.63 -7.88
C ASP A 242 18.22 -5.56 -9.42
N TYR A 243 17.33 -6.38 -10.01
CA TYR A 243 17.07 -6.38 -11.44
C TYR A 243 16.53 -5.04 -11.98
N CYS A 244 16.04 -4.15 -11.10
CA CYS A 244 15.50 -2.83 -11.46
C CYS A 244 16.19 -1.68 -10.70
N SER A 245 17.38 -1.93 -10.15
CA SER A 245 18.17 -0.97 -9.35
C SER A 245 18.38 0.37 -10.06
N GLU A 246 18.74 0.37 -11.34
CA GLU A 246 18.95 1.60 -12.12
C GLU A 246 17.67 2.44 -12.26
N LEU A 247 16.52 1.77 -12.44
CA LEU A 247 15.23 2.47 -12.56
C LEU A 247 14.76 3.01 -11.20
N LEU A 248 14.97 2.26 -10.12
CA LEU A 248 14.76 2.73 -8.74
C LEU A 248 15.62 3.95 -8.44
N LYS A 249 16.93 3.88 -8.72
CA LYS A 249 17.88 4.98 -8.56
C LYS A 249 17.46 6.21 -9.36
N LYS A 250 16.99 6.03 -10.61
CA LYS A 250 16.44 7.12 -11.44
C LYS A 250 15.22 7.77 -10.79
N ALA A 251 14.27 6.98 -10.29
CA ALA A 251 13.08 7.49 -9.63
C ALA A 251 13.40 8.24 -8.34
N GLY A 252 14.28 7.70 -7.48
CA GLY A 252 14.69 8.40 -6.27
C GLY A 252 15.54 9.63 -6.55
N THR A 253 16.39 9.62 -7.58
CA THR A 253 17.13 10.82 -8.01
C THR A 253 16.18 11.93 -8.45
N LEU A 254 15.13 11.60 -9.20
CA LEU A 254 14.09 12.57 -9.59
C LEU A 254 13.33 13.09 -8.36
N ALA A 255 12.95 12.21 -7.44
CA ALA A 255 12.26 12.59 -6.21
C ALA A 255 13.12 13.55 -5.35
N ARG A 256 14.39 13.22 -5.12
CA ARG A 256 15.32 14.06 -4.36
C ARG A 256 15.61 15.39 -5.04
N LYS A 257 15.72 15.41 -6.37
CA LYS A 257 15.90 16.65 -7.15
C LYS A 257 14.82 17.69 -6.83
N TYR A 258 13.57 17.24 -6.66
CA TYR A 258 12.43 18.11 -6.36
C TYR A 258 12.10 18.19 -4.86
N GLY A 259 12.85 17.50 -3.99
CA GLY A 259 12.56 17.46 -2.55
C GLY A 259 11.27 16.70 -2.19
N HIS A 260 10.90 15.70 -2.99
CA HIS A 260 9.77 14.83 -2.68
C HIS A 260 10.11 13.89 -1.52
N ARG A 261 9.19 13.80 -0.55
CA ARG A 261 9.20 12.76 0.48
C ARG A 261 8.34 11.59 0.04
N LEU A 262 8.95 10.42 -0.06
CA LEU A 262 8.27 9.18 -0.42
C LEU A 262 8.16 8.29 0.82
N THR A 263 6.97 7.77 1.10
CA THR A 263 6.75 6.90 2.27
C THR A 263 6.03 5.63 1.84
N THR A 264 6.03 4.60 2.68
CA THR A 264 5.25 3.39 2.46
C THR A 264 4.37 3.10 3.67
N HIS A 265 3.30 2.34 3.44
CA HIS A 265 2.49 1.78 4.51
C HIS A 265 2.21 0.32 4.17
N PRO A 266 3.08 -0.61 4.60
CA PRO A 266 2.82 -2.03 4.50
C PRO A 266 1.42 -2.37 5.02
N GLY A 267 0.74 -3.29 4.34
CA GLY A 267 -0.67 -3.55 4.59
C GLY A 267 -0.94 -4.24 5.93
N GLN A 268 -2.22 -4.41 6.25
CA GLN A 268 -2.73 -5.00 7.50
C GLN A 268 -2.19 -6.40 7.84
N PHE A 269 -1.49 -7.09 6.93
CA PHE A 269 -0.90 -8.41 7.19
C PHE A 269 0.49 -8.32 7.83
N THR A 270 1.10 -7.13 7.88
CA THR A 270 2.39 -6.87 8.54
C THR A 270 2.20 -6.77 10.05
N GLN A 271 2.17 -7.93 10.72
CA GLN A 271 1.74 -8.08 12.11
C GLN A 271 2.90 -8.49 13.03
N LEU A 272 3.65 -7.51 13.55
CA LEU A 272 4.82 -7.75 14.41
C LEU A 272 4.46 -8.27 15.82
N GLY A 273 3.26 -7.99 16.31
CA GLY A 273 2.75 -8.49 17.60
C GLY A 273 2.15 -9.90 17.55
N SER A 274 2.16 -10.56 16.38
CA SER A 274 1.50 -11.86 16.22
C SER A 274 2.12 -12.95 17.12
N PRO A 275 1.32 -13.81 17.76
CA PRO A 275 1.85 -14.97 18.48
C PRO A 275 2.37 -16.08 17.54
N LYS A 276 2.11 -15.97 16.22
CA LYS A 276 2.55 -16.95 15.22
C LYS A 276 3.87 -16.50 14.61
N ALA A 277 4.95 -17.26 14.85
CA ALA A 277 6.28 -16.96 14.31
C ALA A 277 6.27 -16.76 12.79
N SER A 278 5.56 -17.62 12.05
CA SER A 278 5.46 -17.51 10.58
C SER A 278 4.81 -16.20 10.08
N VAL A 279 3.93 -15.59 10.88
CA VAL A 279 3.32 -14.29 10.58
C VAL A 279 4.33 -13.17 10.83
N VAL A 280 5.09 -13.23 11.92
CA VAL A 280 6.15 -12.26 12.22
C VAL A 280 7.25 -12.33 11.16
N GLU A 281 7.68 -13.53 10.76
CA GLU A 281 8.64 -13.73 9.67
C GLU A 281 8.14 -13.16 8.34
N ALA A 282 6.86 -13.32 8.02
CA ALA A 282 6.25 -12.72 6.83
C ALA A 282 6.22 -11.20 6.90
N ALA A 283 5.90 -10.64 8.07
CA ALA A 283 5.93 -9.20 8.31
C ALA A 283 7.35 -8.63 8.15
N ILE A 284 8.37 -9.34 8.65
CA ILE A 284 9.77 -8.95 8.48
C ILE A 284 10.17 -8.99 7.00
N ARG A 285 9.80 -10.04 6.25
CA ARG A 285 10.08 -10.08 4.79
C ARG A 285 9.42 -8.93 4.03
N GLU A 286 8.20 -8.56 4.39
CA GLU A 286 7.53 -7.37 3.82
C GLU A 286 8.34 -6.10 4.13
N LEU A 287 8.74 -5.88 5.38
CA LEU A 287 9.55 -4.71 5.76
C LEU A 287 10.92 -4.68 5.08
N VAL A 288 11.59 -5.82 4.92
CA VAL A 288 12.86 -5.93 4.16
C VAL A 288 12.65 -5.47 2.72
N TYR A 289 11.58 -5.91 2.07
CA TYR A 289 11.25 -5.51 0.70
C TYR A 289 11.04 -3.98 0.58
N HIS A 290 10.24 -3.38 1.46
CA HIS A 290 10.00 -1.94 1.43
C HIS A 290 11.28 -1.14 1.72
N CYS A 291 12.12 -1.62 2.65
CA CYS A 291 13.42 -1.01 2.95
C CYS A 291 14.35 -1.07 1.72
N GLN A 292 14.49 -2.24 1.10
CA GLN A 292 15.30 -2.42 -0.11
C GLN A 292 14.85 -1.49 -1.24
N MET A 293 13.54 -1.33 -1.44
CA MET A 293 12.99 -0.40 -2.43
C MET A 293 13.44 1.04 -2.16
N LEU A 294 13.29 1.53 -0.93
CA LEU A 294 13.68 2.90 -0.56
C LEU A 294 15.20 3.11 -0.62
N ASP A 295 15.99 2.10 -0.25
CA ASP A 295 17.45 2.15 -0.26
C ASP A 295 18.00 2.15 -1.70
N LEU A 296 17.48 1.30 -2.60
CA LEU A 296 17.86 1.31 -4.02
C LEU A 296 17.41 2.59 -4.74
N MET A 297 16.32 3.22 -4.30
CA MET A 297 15.97 4.57 -4.74
C MET A 297 16.97 5.63 -4.22
N GLY A 298 17.70 5.35 -3.15
CA GLY A 298 18.60 6.29 -2.47
C GLY A 298 17.84 7.30 -1.61
N MET A 299 16.70 6.91 -1.05
CA MET A 299 15.90 7.78 -0.20
C MET A 299 16.50 7.91 1.20
N ASP A 300 16.40 9.09 1.80
CA ASP A 300 16.91 9.39 3.14
C ASP A 300 16.00 8.86 4.26
N ALA A 301 16.36 9.14 5.51
CA ALA A 301 15.63 8.68 6.70
C ALA A 301 14.21 9.27 6.83
N ASP A 302 13.88 10.36 6.12
CA ASP A 302 12.52 10.87 6.07
C ASP A 302 11.55 9.91 5.37
N SER A 303 12.08 9.00 4.56
CA SER A 303 11.29 7.98 3.87
C SER A 303 10.99 6.81 4.80
N VAL A 304 9.87 6.94 5.51
CA VAL A 304 9.42 6.02 6.57
C VAL A 304 8.47 4.92 6.07
N MET A 305 8.45 3.82 6.81
CA MET A 305 7.54 2.68 6.66
C MET A 305 6.57 2.65 7.83
N ILE A 306 5.29 2.88 7.56
CA ILE A 306 4.27 3.05 8.61
C ILE A 306 3.47 1.75 8.75
N ILE A 307 3.29 1.28 9.98
CA ILE A 307 2.42 0.14 10.29
C ILE A 307 1.56 0.45 11.51
N HIS A 308 0.38 -0.16 11.60
CA HIS A 308 -0.41 -0.14 12.84
C HIS A 308 0.18 -1.08 13.90
N GLY A 309 -0.32 -0.99 15.14
CA GLY A 309 0.01 -1.94 16.22
C GLY A 309 -0.44 -3.38 15.94
N GLY A 310 -1.42 -3.56 15.06
CA GLY A 310 -1.86 -4.87 14.56
C GLY A 310 -3.12 -5.41 15.24
N GLY A 311 -3.25 -6.73 15.34
CA GLY A 311 -4.31 -7.36 16.13
C GLY A 311 -3.95 -7.43 17.61
N VAL A 312 -4.95 -7.52 18.51
CA VAL A 312 -4.74 -7.68 19.97
C VAL A 312 -4.59 -9.13 20.43
N TYR A 313 -4.92 -10.10 19.57
CA TYR A 313 -4.76 -11.55 19.83
C TYR A 313 -5.29 -12.02 21.21
N ASN A 314 -6.47 -11.51 21.60
CA ASN A 314 -7.15 -11.74 22.88
C ASN A 314 -6.47 -11.18 24.15
N ASP A 315 -5.27 -10.62 24.04
CA ASP A 315 -4.52 -10.05 25.17
C ASP A 315 -3.68 -8.87 24.68
N LYS A 316 -4.21 -7.65 24.84
CA LYS A 316 -3.55 -6.41 24.41
C LYS A 316 -2.22 -6.21 25.15
N PRO A 317 -2.13 -6.28 26.50
CA PRO A 317 -0.85 -6.17 27.22
C PRO A 317 0.22 -7.16 26.73
N ALA A 318 -0.11 -8.45 26.60
CA ALA A 318 0.86 -9.44 26.12
C ALA A 318 1.26 -9.18 24.66
N THR A 319 0.35 -8.65 23.84
CA THR A 319 0.65 -8.29 22.45
C THR A 319 1.59 -7.10 22.35
N LEU A 320 1.42 -6.07 23.18
CA LEU A 320 2.34 -4.93 23.24
C LEU A 320 3.76 -5.37 23.63
N ILE A 321 3.89 -6.32 24.56
CA ILE A 321 5.19 -6.93 24.91
C ILE A 321 5.82 -7.63 23.70
N ARG A 322 5.04 -8.42 22.94
CA ARG A 322 5.55 -9.09 21.72
C ARG A 322 5.91 -8.08 20.63
N LEU A 323 5.08 -7.06 20.42
CA LEU A 323 5.35 -5.99 19.45
C LEU A 323 6.68 -5.30 19.78
N ARG A 324 6.87 -4.89 21.04
CA ARG A 324 8.12 -4.30 21.54
C ARG A 324 9.32 -5.22 21.26
N GLN A 325 9.23 -6.50 21.62
CA GLN A 325 10.32 -7.47 21.41
C GLN A 325 10.64 -7.66 19.92
N SER A 326 9.61 -7.78 19.08
CA SER A 326 9.77 -7.90 17.63
C SER A 326 10.48 -6.68 17.06
N ILE A 327 10.09 -5.46 17.46
CA ILE A 327 10.74 -4.21 17.01
C ILE A 327 12.21 -4.17 17.42
N MET A 328 12.52 -4.54 18.67
CA MET A 328 13.91 -4.58 19.15
C MET A 328 14.78 -5.51 18.31
N ASN A 329 14.22 -6.63 17.84
CA ASN A 329 14.91 -7.66 17.05
C ASN A 329 14.97 -7.36 15.54
N LEU A 330 14.33 -6.28 15.06
CA LEU A 330 14.41 -5.91 13.65
C LEU A 330 15.84 -5.46 13.26
N PRO A 331 16.25 -5.74 12.00
CA PRO A 331 17.44 -5.14 11.40
C PRO A 331 17.47 -3.61 11.57
N LYS A 332 18.66 -3.05 11.76
CA LYS A 332 18.84 -1.62 12.07
C LYS A 332 18.22 -0.73 10.99
N GLU A 333 18.41 -1.10 9.73
CA GLU A 333 17.94 -0.40 8.54
C GLU A 333 16.41 -0.29 8.54
N ILE A 334 15.73 -1.36 8.97
CA ILE A 334 14.26 -1.37 9.12
C ILE A 334 13.84 -0.49 10.30
N ARG A 335 14.47 -0.63 11.48
CA ARG A 335 14.14 0.20 12.66
C ARG A 335 14.33 1.69 12.40
N GLN A 336 15.31 2.04 11.56
CA GLN A 336 15.58 3.42 11.15
C GLN A 336 14.48 4.04 10.27
N ARG A 337 13.60 3.24 9.70
CA ARG A 337 12.47 3.71 8.88
C ARG A 337 11.10 3.38 9.49
N LEU A 338 11.04 2.44 10.42
CA LEU A 338 9.79 1.99 11.04
C LEU A 338 9.12 3.13 11.83
N VAL A 339 7.82 3.25 11.63
CA VAL A 339 6.94 4.20 12.31
C VAL A 339 5.64 3.46 12.65
N LEU A 340 5.10 3.69 13.85
CA LEU A 340 3.80 3.17 14.25
C LEU A 340 2.69 4.18 13.91
N GLU A 341 1.44 3.73 13.87
CA GLU A 341 0.25 4.56 13.68
C GLU A 341 -0.88 4.08 14.59
N ASN A 342 -1.59 5.04 15.23
CA ASN A 342 -2.80 4.73 15.98
C ASN A 342 -3.93 4.31 15.04
N ASP A 343 -4.74 3.36 15.49
CA ASP A 343 -5.87 2.83 14.73
C ASP A 343 -7.18 2.98 15.51
N GLU A 344 -8.28 2.67 14.83
CA GLU A 344 -9.65 2.93 15.27
C GLU A 344 -10.32 1.76 16.00
N MET A 345 -9.59 0.68 16.28
CA MET A 345 -10.18 -0.58 16.76
C MET A 345 -9.39 -1.24 17.89
N CYS A 346 -8.08 -1.23 17.78
CA CYS A 346 -7.16 -2.04 18.56
C CYS A 346 -6.24 -1.16 19.40
N TYR A 347 -5.63 -0.13 18.82
CA TYR A 347 -4.61 0.67 19.50
C TYR A 347 -4.79 2.16 19.26
N ASN A 348 -5.22 2.90 20.27
CA ASN A 348 -5.18 4.37 20.20
C ASN A 348 -3.74 4.88 20.35
N ALA A 349 -3.52 6.19 20.25
CA ALA A 349 -2.17 6.75 20.36
C ALA A 349 -1.55 6.52 21.74
N GLU A 350 -2.33 6.61 22.80
CA GLU A 350 -1.89 6.39 24.18
C GLU A 350 -1.42 4.94 24.44
N ASP A 351 -2.04 3.94 23.81
CA ASP A 351 -1.61 2.53 23.88
C ASP A 351 -0.18 2.35 23.30
N LEU A 352 0.15 3.06 22.23
CA LEU A 352 1.41 2.88 21.48
C LEU A 352 2.54 3.80 21.95
N LEU A 353 2.21 4.96 22.52
CA LEU A 353 3.18 5.98 22.96
C LEU A 353 4.30 5.43 23.86
N PRO A 354 4.05 4.56 24.86
CA PRO A 354 5.11 4.01 25.70
C PRO A 354 6.19 3.27 24.90
N ILE A 355 5.80 2.43 23.94
CA ILE A 355 6.76 1.71 23.07
C ILE A 355 7.50 2.70 22.16
N CYS A 356 6.79 3.68 21.62
CA CYS A 356 7.35 4.70 20.73
C CYS A 356 8.43 5.53 21.44
N GLU A 357 8.15 5.96 22.68
CA GLU A 357 9.07 6.75 23.49
C GLU A 357 10.28 5.94 23.96
N GLU A 358 10.06 4.68 24.38
CA GLU A 358 11.12 3.80 24.86
C GLU A 358 12.11 3.41 23.74
N LEU A 359 11.60 3.08 22.55
CA LEU A 359 12.41 2.55 21.44
C LEU A 359 12.81 3.61 20.40
N ASP A 360 12.47 4.89 20.64
CA ASP A 360 12.60 5.97 19.67
C ASP A 360 11.97 5.64 18.30
N VAL A 361 10.85 4.91 18.30
CA VAL A 361 10.05 4.64 17.11
C VAL A 361 9.02 5.76 16.98
N PRO A 362 9.04 6.57 15.90
CA PRO A 362 8.04 7.62 15.74
C PRO A 362 6.62 7.04 15.65
N LEU A 363 5.64 7.86 16.03
CA LEU A 363 4.22 7.60 15.84
C LEU A 363 3.68 8.59 14.79
N VAL A 364 2.99 8.11 13.76
CA VAL A 364 2.07 8.93 12.97
C VAL A 364 0.79 9.02 13.79
N PHE A 365 0.42 10.25 14.16
CA PHE A 365 -0.91 10.51 14.69
C PHE A 365 -1.89 10.61 13.51
N ASP A 366 -2.89 9.74 13.47
CA ASP A 366 -4.01 9.83 12.55
C ASP A 366 -5.24 10.37 13.27
N TYR A 367 -5.72 11.52 12.78
CA TYR A 367 -6.85 12.26 13.35
C TYR A 367 -8.19 11.52 13.22
N HIS A 368 -8.37 10.75 12.15
CA HIS A 368 -9.60 10.00 11.91
C HIS A 368 -9.67 8.77 12.79
N HIS A 369 -8.54 8.08 12.95
CA HIS A 369 -8.44 6.96 13.88
C HIS A 369 -8.69 7.40 15.33
N ASP A 370 -8.08 8.51 15.76
CA ASP A 370 -8.30 9.06 17.10
C ASP A 370 -9.75 9.53 17.32
N MET A 371 -10.41 10.12 16.32
CA MET A 371 -11.84 10.48 16.41
C MET A 371 -12.73 9.26 16.71
N LEU A 372 -12.37 8.08 16.22
CA LEU A 372 -13.16 6.86 16.35
C LEU A 372 -12.80 6.05 17.59
N PHE A 373 -11.53 6.07 18.00
CA PHE A 373 -11.03 5.42 19.20
C PHE A 373 -10.06 6.36 19.94
N PRO A 374 -10.61 7.37 20.65
CA PRO A 374 -9.78 8.42 21.23
C PRO A 374 -8.95 7.92 22.41
N SER A 375 -7.83 8.60 22.61
CA SER A 375 -7.04 8.49 23.83
C SER A 375 -7.70 9.26 24.98
N SER A 376 -7.24 9.04 26.22
CA SER A 376 -7.65 9.87 27.36
C SER A 376 -6.95 11.24 27.35
N LEU A 377 -5.75 11.29 26.76
CA LEU A 377 -4.99 12.51 26.50
C LEU A 377 -5.59 13.30 25.34
N SER A 378 -5.44 14.63 25.39
CA SER A 378 -5.87 15.48 24.28
C SER A 378 -4.97 15.30 23.03
N PRO A 379 -5.50 15.54 21.81
CA PRO A 379 -4.68 15.53 20.59
C PRO A 379 -3.46 16.45 20.69
N ALA A 380 -3.60 17.65 21.27
CA ALA A 380 -2.49 18.59 21.46
C ALA A 380 -1.35 18.00 22.31
N GLU A 381 -1.68 17.30 23.40
CA GLU A 381 -0.69 16.65 24.27
C GLU A 381 -0.01 15.46 23.57
N ILE A 382 -0.79 14.63 22.88
CA ILE A 382 -0.26 13.50 22.10
C ILE A 382 0.69 14.00 21.02
N ILE A 383 0.25 14.97 20.21
CA ILE A 383 1.03 15.55 19.11
C ILE A 383 2.34 16.14 19.64
N LYS A 384 2.33 16.81 20.81
CA LYS A 384 3.53 17.32 21.46
C LYS A 384 4.53 16.20 21.79
N ARG A 385 4.06 15.10 22.40
CA ARG A 385 4.90 13.94 22.75
C ARG A 385 5.44 13.24 21.49
N VAL A 386 4.57 12.99 20.53
CA VAL A 386 4.92 12.41 19.23
C VAL A 386 6.00 13.25 18.54
N ARG A 387 5.81 14.57 18.43
CA ARG A 387 6.77 15.49 17.79
C ARG A 387 8.15 15.42 18.45
N ALA A 388 8.24 15.25 19.77
CA ALA A 388 9.52 15.10 20.45
C ALA A 388 10.32 13.88 19.93
N ILE A 389 9.65 12.76 19.62
CA ILE A 389 10.28 11.55 19.08
C ILE A 389 10.83 11.82 17.66
N TRP A 390 10.02 12.42 16.79
CA TRP A 390 10.43 12.78 15.43
C TRP A 390 11.66 13.71 15.43
N LEU A 391 11.67 14.71 16.33
CA LEU A 391 12.79 15.63 16.49
C LEU A 391 14.07 14.93 16.99
N ARG A 392 13.97 14.04 17.99
CA ARG A 392 15.12 13.23 18.44
C ARG A 392 15.70 12.37 17.32
N ARG A 393 14.83 11.84 16.45
CA ARG A 393 15.22 11.04 15.28
C ARG A 393 15.78 11.87 14.13
N GLY A 394 15.71 13.20 14.19
CA GLY A 394 16.23 14.09 13.16
C GLY A 394 15.48 14.01 11.83
N ILE A 395 14.21 13.59 11.85
CA ILE A 395 13.36 13.45 10.67
C ILE A 395 12.10 14.30 10.80
N ARG A 396 11.54 14.71 9.68
CA ARG A 396 10.40 15.63 9.63
C ARG A 396 9.12 14.94 10.13
N PRO A 397 8.35 15.54 11.05
CA PRO A 397 7.11 14.95 11.54
C PRO A 397 6.11 14.65 10.41
N LYS A 398 5.40 13.52 10.53
CA LYS A 398 4.32 13.11 9.63
C LYS A 398 3.06 12.74 10.42
N GLN A 399 1.90 13.15 9.94
CA GLN A 399 0.58 12.77 10.46
C GLN A 399 -0.35 12.41 9.31
N HIS A 400 -1.47 11.76 9.62
CA HIS A 400 -2.47 11.36 8.64
C HIS A 400 -3.80 12.05 8.91
N LEU A 401 -4.48 12.49 7.85
CA LEU A 401 -5.80 13.11 7.91
C LEU A 401 -6.77 12.34 7.03
N SER A 402 -7.90 11.98 7.61
CA SER A 402 -9.09 11.50 6.93
C SER A 402 -10.33 12.03 7.62
N GLU A 403 -11.50 11.77 7.03
CA GLU A 403 -12.80 12.07 7.62
C GLU A 403 -13.78 10.94 7.30
N PRO A 404 -14.83 10.72 8.13
CA PRO A 404 -15.90 9.79 7.80
C PRO A 404 -16.67 10.28 6.57
N ARG A 405 -17.33 9.37 5.86
CA ARG A 405 -18.23 9.77 4.77
C ARG A 405 -19.40 10.60 5.31
N PRO A 406 -19.86 11.63 4.58
CA PRO A 406 -21.07 12.37 4.95
C PRO A 406 -22.25 11.42 5.17
N GLY A 407 -22.94 11.57 6.30
CA GLY A 407 -24.08 10.74 6.68
C GLY A 407 -23.73 9.40 7.35
N ALA A 408 -22.44 9.05 7.52
CA ALA A 408 -22.05 7.84 8.24
C ALA A 408 -22.41 7.91 9.73
N VAL A 409 -23.09 6.88 10.26
CA VAL A 409 -23.58 6.87 11.65
C VAL A 409 -22.89 5.79 12.46
N THR A 410 -22.89 4.55 11.98
CA THR A 410 -22.32 3.41 12.70
C THR A 410 -20.80 3.47 12.70
N LEU A 411 -20.14 2.87 13.70
CA LEU A 411 -18.68 2.80 13.75
C LEU A 411 -18.10 2.27 12.43
N MET A 412 -18.67 1.19 11.89
CA MET A 412 -18.22 0.58 10.63
C MET A 412 -18.36 1.48 9.41
N GLU A 413 -19.40 2.32 9.35
CA GLU A 413 -19.56 3.31 8.28
C GLU A 413 -18.58 4.46 8.45
N ARG A 414 -18.41 4.96 9.68
CA ARG A 414 -17.51 6.08 9.98
C ARG A 414 -16.05 5.74 9.71
N ARG A 415 -15.66 4.47 9.77
CA ARG A 415 -14.34 3.98 9.35
C ARG A 415 -14.03 4.25 7.87
N ALA A 416 -15.05 4.33 7.01
CA ALA A 416 -14.83 4.57 5.60
C ALA A 416 -14.37 6.01 5.36
N HIS A 417 -13.17 6.15 4.79
CA HIS A 417 -12.65 7.46 4.40
C HIS A 417 -13.57 8.13 3.38
N SER A 418 -13.79 9.43 3.58
CA SER A 418 -14.47 10.34 2.66
C SER A 418 -13.74 10.46 1.32
N ASP A 419 -14.43 11.03 0.35
CA ASP A 419 -13.84 11.30 -0.96
C ASP A 419 -12.82 12.45 -0.87
N ARG A 420 -13.13 13.48 -0.08
CA ARG A 420 -12.29 14.65 0.20
C ARG A 420 -12.53 15.08 1.65
N CYS A 421 -11.47 15.51 2.34
CA CYS A 421 -11.56 16.11 3.68
C CYS A 421 -11.93 17.59 3.55
N GLU A 422 -12.79 18.09 4.42
CA GLU A 422 -13.32 19.45 4.33
C GLU A 422 -12.56 20.46 5.19
N LYS A 423 -11.80 20.00 6.20
CA LYS A 423 -11.12 20.89 7.15
C LYS A 423 -9.75 20.36 7.56
N LEU A 424 -8.82 21.29 7.82
CA LEU A 424 -7.60 20.98 8.57
C LEU A 424 -7.92 20.87 10.07
N PRO A 425 -7.25 19.96 10.81
CA PRO A 425 -7.41 19.85 12.26
C PRO A 425 -7.00 21.13 13.00
N ALA A 426 -7.67 21.43 14.11
CA ALA A 426 -7.36 22.60 14.93
C ALA A 426 -5.97 22.52 15.58
N ASP A 427 -5.58 21.34 16.05
CA ASP A 427 -4.28 21.07 16.69
C ASP A 427 -3.16 20.74 15.69
N LEU A 428 -3.38 21.00 14.39
CA LEU A 428 -2.39 20.74 13.36
C LEU A 428 -1.16 21.66 13.54
N PRO A 429 0.06 21.11 13.68
CA PRO A 429 1.25 21.94 13.75
C PRO A 429 1.47 22.72 12.45
N ASP A 430 1.95 23.97 12.56
CA ASP A 430 2.18 24.85 11.42
C ASP A 430 3.11 24.24 10.36
N ASP A 431 4.13 23.49 10.76
CA ASP A 431 5.14 22.95 9.83
C ASP A 431 5.43 21.46 10.08
N MET A 432 4.86 20.62 9.22
CA MET A 432 4.99 19.15 9.20
C MET A 432 4.52 18.57 7.84
N ASP A 433 4.50 17.25 7.69
CA ASP A 433 3.94 16.58 6.50
C ASP A 433 2.61 15.87 6.81
N LEU A 434 1.54 16.29 6.14
CA LEU A 434 0.20 15.75 6.34
C LEU A 434 -0.23 14.88 5.15
N MET A 435 -0.37 13.58 5.37
CA MET A 435 -0.89 12.66 4.37
C MET A 435 -2.42 12.69 4.38
N ILE A 436 -3.02 13.02 3.25
CA ILE A 436 -4.48 12.99 3.07
C ILE A 436 -4.89 11.59 2.61
N GLU A 437 -5.58 10.88 3.48
CA GLU A 437 -6.00 9.47 3.33
C GLU A 437 -7.35 9.33 2.60
N ALA A 438 -7.72 10.24 1.70
CA ALA A 438 -9.06 10.25 1.09
C ALA A 438 -9.20 9.36 -0.17
N LYS A 439 -10.44 9.13 -0.63
CA LYS A 439 -10.71 8.29 -1.83
C LYS A 439 -10.43 8.98 -3.16
N ASP A 440 -10.58 10.31 -3.25
CA ASP A 440 -10.24 11.06 -4.47
C ASP A 440 -8.76 11.50 -4.55
N LYS A 441 -7.93 11.04 -3.62
CA LYS A 441 -6.46 11.14 -3.71
C LYS A 441 -5.97 12.58 -3.89
N GLU A 442 -5.29 12.90 -4.99
CA GLU A 442 -4.75 14.23 -5.27
C GLU A 442 -5.84 15.31 -5.32
N GLN A 443 -7.09 14.96 -5.66
CA GLN A 443 -8.18 15.94 -5.65
C GLN A 443 -8.56 16.37 -4.24
N ALA A 444 -8.37 15.52 -3.22
CA ALA A 444 -8.57 15.90 -1.83
C ALA A 444 -7.47 16.86 -1.35
N VAL A 445 -6.24 16.68 -1.84
CA VAL A 445 -5.14 17.62 -1.61
C VAL A 445 -5.46 18.98 -2.26
N PHE A 446 -5.88 18.98 -3.52
CA PHE A 446 -6.29 20.22 -4.21
C PHE A 446 -7.48 20.91 -3.56
N HIS A 447 -8.43 20.15 -3.02
CA HIS A 447 -9.57 20.71 -2.28
C HIS A 447 -9.11 21.53 -1.08
N LEU A 448 -8.22 20.97 -0.26
CA LEU A 448 -7.64 21.68 0.89
C LEU A 448 -6.74 22.85 0.45
N HIS A 449 -5.95 22.72 -0.62
CA HIS A 449 -5.19 23.83 -1.18
C HIS A 449 -6.09 24.99 -1.60
N ARG A 450 -7.25 24.73 -2.22
CA ARG A 450 -8.20 25.77 -2.63
C ARG A 450 -8.93 26.39 -1.43
N ILE A 451 -9.31 25.59 -0.44
CA ILE A 451 -9.98 26.10 0.77
C ILE A 451 -9.05 27.03 1.53
N TYR A 452 -7.79 26.64 1.74
CA TYR A 452 -6.86 27.33 2.63
C TYR A 452 -5.79 28.16 1.93
N ASP A 453 -5.86 28.28 0.59
CA ASP A 453 -4.90 29.00 -0.25
C ASP A 453 -3.43 28.60 -0.02
N LEU A 454 -3.20 27.30 0.15
CA LEU A 454 -1.88 26.78 0.57
C LEU A 454 -0.89 26.67 -0.58
N GLN A 455 -1.37 26.33 -1.78
CA GLN A 455 -0.57 26.17 -3.00
C GLN A 455 -1.43 26.48 -4.24
N PRO A 456 -0.85 26.98 -5.33
CA PRO A 456 -1.56 27.14 -6.60
C PRO A 456 -2.06 25.79 -7.13
N VAL A 457 -3.31 25.76 -7.60
CA VAL A 457 -3.94 24.57 -8.19
C VAL A 457 -4.22 24.78 -9.67
N ILE A 458 -3.74 23.86 -10.50
CA ILE A 458 -3.92 23.91 -11.95
C ILE A 458 -5.35 23.47 -12.31
N ALA A 459 -6.11 24.34 -12.97
CA ALA A 459 -7.51 24.07 -13.34
C ALA A 459 -7.68 22.78 -14.16
N ALA A 460 -6.75 22.49 -15.09
CA ALA A 460 -6.79 21.28 -15.91
C ALA A 460 -6.65 19.96 -15.10
N SER A 461 -6.06 20.04 -13.90
CA SER A 461 -5.88 18.90 -13.00
C SER A 461 -7.11 18.64 -12.12
N LEU A 462 -8.08 19.56 -12.07
CA LEU A 462 -9.26 19.41 -11.21
C LEU A 462 -10.30 18.47 -11.82
N ARG A 463 -10.96 17.72 -10.95
CA ARG A 463 -12.11 16.87 -11.25
C ARG A 463 -13.26 17.22 -10.29
N PRO A 464 -14.52 17.18 -10.74
CA PRO A 464 -15.65 17.45 -9.87
C PRO A 464 -15.72 16.40 -8.76
N ALA A 465 -16.19 16.81 -7.58
CA ALA A 465 -16.49 15.85 -6.52
C ALA A 465 -17.62 14.90 -6.97
N ASN A 466 -17.61 13.69 -6.44
CA ASN A 466 -18.69 12.75 -6.70
C ASN A 466 -19.98 13.24 -6.04
N THR A 467 -21.05 13.41 -6.82
CA THR A 467 -22.35 13.89 -6.33
C THR A 467 -23.10 12.85 -5.50
N ASN A 468 -22.75 11.57 -5.61
CA ASN A 468 -23.33 10.49 -4.82
C ASN A 468 -22.24 9.59 -4.23
N PRO A 469 -21.58 10.00 -3.14
CA PRO A 469 -20.58 9.18 -2.48
C PRO A 469 -21.25 7.92 -1.91
N SER A 470 -20.70 6.74 -2.24
CA SER A 470 -21.18 5.48 -1.64
C SER A 470 -20.99 5.53 -0.13
N MET A 471 -21.88 4.91 0.66
CA MET A 471 -21.68 4.74 2.11
C MET A 471 -20.92 3.44 2.46
N HIS A 472 -20.71 2.54 1.49
CA HIS A 472 -20.16 1.20 1.75
C HIS A 472 -18.63 1.18 1.85
N THR A 473 -18.11 0.38 2.77
CA THR A 473 -16.68 0.11 2.97
C THR A 473 -16.05 -0.68 1.81
N ASN A 474 -16.86 -1.47 1.10
CA ASN A 474 -16.46 -2.16 -0.13
C ASN A 474 -16.12 -1.11 -1.19
N GLY A 475 -14.83 -0.89 -1.44
CA GLY A 475 -14.33 0.17 -2.33
C GLY A 475 -15.08 0.29 -3.66
N ARG A 476 -15.01 1.48 -4.30
CA ARG A 476 -15.76 1.81 -5.53
C ARG A 476 -15.67 0.67 -6.56
N LYS A 477 -16.71 -0.17 -6.67
CA LYS A 477 -16.75 -1.24 -7.69
C LYS A 477 -16.72 -0.56 -9.07
N SER A 478 -15.87 -1.06 -9.97
CA SER A 478 -15.79 -0.57 -11.34
C SER A 478 -17.20 -0.56 -11.96
N THR A 479 -17.60 0.61 -12.47
CA THR A 479 -18.94 0.99 -12.90
C THR A 479 -19.40 0.34 -14.20
N LYS A 480 -19.11 -0.95 -14.44
CA LYS A 480 -19.74 -1.65 -15.56
C LYS A 480 -21.27 -1.76 -15.36
N ARG A 481 -21.71 -1.94 -14.11
CA ARG A 481 -23.13 -1.97 -13.73
C ARG A 481 -23.77 -0.58 -13.63
N ALA A 482 -23.06 0.40 -13.04
CA ALA A 482 -23.59 1.76 -12.92
C ALA A 482 -23.71 2.46 -14.28
N ARG A 483 -22.74 2.29 -15.19
CA ARG A 483 -22.86 2.80 -16.57
C ARG A 483 -24.00 2.14 -17.35
N ALA A 484 -24.29 0.86 -17.09
CA ALA A 484 -25.42 0.18 -17.71
C ALA A 484 -26.77 0.70 -17.18
N MET A 485 -26.84 1.08 -15.90
CA MET A 485 -28.03 1.72 -15.32
C MET A 485 -28.23 3.14 -15.88
N THR A 486 -27.19 3.98 -15.89
CA THR A 486 -27.31 5.34 -16.46
C THR A 486 -27.62 5.32 -17.96
N ALA A 487 -27.05 4.38 -18.73
CA ALA A 487 -27.39 4.22 -20.14
C ALA A 487 -28.85 3.76 -20.35
N LYS A 488 -29.38 2.94 -19.45
CA LYS A 488 -30.77 2.48 -19.49
C LYS A 488 -31.76 3.58 -19.08
N GLU A 489 -31.38 4.44 -18.13
CA GLU A 489 -32.17 5.62 -17.73
C GLU A 489 -32.19 6.72 -18.79
N VAL A 490 -31.11 6.85 -19.58
CA VAL A 490 -31.08 7.77 -20.74
C VAL A 490 -31.95 7.22 -21.88
N LEU A 491 -31.86 5.92 -22.20
CA LEU A 491 -32.70 5.29 -23.23
C LEU A 491 -34.20 5.34 -22.88
N MET A 492 -34.58 5.17 -21.61
CA MET A 492 -35.99 5.24 -21.18
C MET A 492 -36.56 6.67 -21.15
N ARG A 493 -35.72 7.71 -21.20
CA ARG A 493 -36.17 9.10 -21.37
C ARG A 493 -36.40 9.45 -22.84
N ASP A 494 -35.56 8.94 -23.74
CA ASP A 494 -35.72 9.13 -25.18
C ASP A 494 -36.96 8.40 -25.72
N ASP A 495 -37.33 7.24 -25.14
CA ASP A 495 -38.55 6.51 -25.52
C ASP A 495 -39.84 7.28 -25.12
N LEU A 496 -39.83 8.02 -24.00
CA LEU A 496 -40.98 8.81 -23.51
C LEU A 496 -41.16 10.16 -24.22
N GLU A 497 -40.13 10.69 -24.89
CA GLU A 497 -40.24 11.90 -25.72
C GLU A 497 -40.64 11.59 -27.18
N SER A 498 -40.64 10.31 -27.58
CA SER A 498 -41.03 9.89 -28.93
C SER A 498 -42.53 9.59 -29.12
N ASP A 499 -43.29 9.43 -28.03
CA ASP A 499 -44.73 9.09 -28.06
C ASP A 499 -45.68 10.30 -28.05
N ASN A 500 -45.17 11.55 -28.07
CA ASN A 500 -46.01 12.77 -28.01
C ASN A 500 -46.04 13.58 -29.33
N LYS A 501 -45.87 12.93 -30.49
CA LYS A 501 -46.02 13.58 -31.81
C LYS A 501 -46.78 12.73 -32.84
N SER A 502 -48.04 12.46 -32.55
CA SER A 502 -49.13 12.21 -33.50
C SER A 502 -50.41 12.25 -32.67
N ASP A 503 -51.20 13.31 -32.70
CA ASP A 503 -52.25 13.42 -33.70
C ASP A 503 -52.72 14.88 -33.84
N ASP A 504 -52.55 15.44 -35.03
CA ASP A 504 -53.30 16.61 -35.49
C ASP A 504 -53.79 16.26 -36.91
N LYS A 505 -55.11 16.04 -37.04
CA LYS A 505 -55.98 16.64 -38.09
C LYS A 505 -57.36 15.96 -38.22
N VAL A 506 -58.40 16.77 -37.95
CA VAL A 506 -59.54 17.11 -38.86
C VAL A 506 -60.64 16.03 -38.97
N ASP A 507 -61.96 16.24 -38.83
CA ASP A 507 -62.98 17.29 -39.11
C ASP A 507 -64.03 17.26 -37.95
N GLY A 508 -64.76 18.31 -37.54
CA GLY A 508 -65.76 19.10 -38.27
C GLY A 508 -67.21 18.67 -37.90
N ILE A 509 -68.07 19.65 -37.57
CA ILE A 509 -69.58 19.64 -37.52
C ILE A 509 -70.24 19.85 -36.14
N ILE A 510 -70.76 21.09 -35.91
CA ILE A 510 -72.12 21.56 -35.50
C ILE A 510 -72.89 20.64 -34.50
N ASP A 511 -73.45 21.03 -33.35
CA ASP A 511 -74.49 22.03 -33.07
C ASP A 511 -74.88 22.08 -31.55
N SER A 512 -75.48 23.20 -31.15
CA SER A 512 -76.59 23.35 -30.18
C SER A 512 -76.45 23.12 -28.66
N THR A 513 -76.90 24.17 -27.95
CA THR A 513 -77.76 24.21 -26.74
C THR A 513 -77.15 24.10 -25.33
N THR A 514 -77.24 25.23 -24.60
CA THR A 514 -77.85 25.43 -23.24
C THR A 514 -77.79 24.25 -22.27
N GLU A 515 -77.23 24.37 -21.06
CA GLU A 515 -77.58 25.25 -19.92
C GLU A 515 -76.37 25.48 -19.01
#